data_AF-A0A5C5Y280-F1
#
_entry.id   AF-A0A5C5Y280-F1
#
_cell.length_a   1.000
_cell.length_b   1.000
_cell.length_c   1.000
_cell.angle_alpha   90.00
_cell.angle_beta   90.00
_cell.angle_gamma   90.00
#
_symmetry.space_group_name_H-M   'P 1'
#
loop_
_entity.id
_entity.type
_entity.pdbx_description
1 polymer ?
#
loop_
_entity_poly.entity_id
_entity_poly.type
_entity_poly.pdbx_seq_one_letter_code
_entity_poly.pdbx_strand_id
1 'polypeptide(L)'
;MAARQPQYSPKQIAQAMQVSESSVKRWCDRGLIPTIRTVGGHRRITLDALQHFLASQNRSLSQPEVLGLPVLPPNRRTQIGNASDPLQQEFRDSLAAGDERRCRDLLARRIDAGMTRSEAAENLITDAMHGFGRAWECNQLDVYQERRGCDIAMRLIYDLRSQMPDPPAGAPVAIGGSPEGDPYQLPTAMVELALREVGWRATSLGASVPMDSFVQAAHDYSPQLVWMSVSVVADAANFVAAQVRLAEAIGENVPLLIGGRALSDQLRPRLRYTAHCDGLRHLVELAAMMRLNLGRN
;
A
#
# COMPACT_ATOMS: atom_id res chain seq x y z
N MET A 1 -21.28 -14.17 28.07
CA MET A 1 -22.63 -14.14 27.48
C MET A 1 -22.51 -14.37 25.99
N ALA A 2 -23.06 -15.46 25.44
CA ALA A 2 -23.04 -15.70 24.00
C ALA A 2 -23.85 -14.59 23.29
N ALA A 3 -23.24 -13.92 22.32
CA ALA A 3 -23.94 -12.93 21.51
C ALA A 3 -25.16 -13.60 20.84
N ARG A 4 -26.37 -13.07 21.06
CA ARG A 4 -27.57 -13.56 20.38
C ARG A 4 -27.35 -13.43 18.88
N GLN A 5 -27.39 -14.54 18.16
CA GLN A 5 -27.34 -14.51 16.70
C GLN A 5 -28.52 -13.69 16.15
N PRO A 6 -28.30 -12.81 15.16
CA PRO A 6 -29.36 -12.01 14.58
C PRO A 6 -30.45 -12.90 13.97
N GLN A 7 -31.71 -12.52 14.22
CA GLN A 7 -32.89 -13.23 13.75
C GLN A 7 -33.79 -12.29 12.95
N TYR A 8 -34.28 -12.75 11.81
CA TYR A 8 -35.04 -11.97 10.86
C TYR A 8 -36.49 -12.43 10.81
N SER A 9 -37.39 -11.48 10.58
CA SER A 9 -38.79 -11.78 10.27
C SER A 9 -38.97 -12.19 8.80
N PRO A 10 -40.04 -12.94 8.46
CA PRO A 10 -40.40 -13.20 7.08
C PRO A 10 -40.54 -11.92 6.24
N LYS A 11 -41.01 -10.82 6.82
CA LYS A 11 -41.13 -9.51 6.17
C LYS A 11 -39.76 -8.94 5.77
N GLN A 12 -38.78 -8.98 6.68
CA GLN A 12 -37.43 -8.51 6.40
C GLN A 12 -36.76 -9.32 5.28
N ILE A 13 -36.92 -10.65 5.32
CA ILE A 13 -36.37 -11.54 4.27
C ILE A 13 -37.08 -11.31 2.93
N ALA A 14 -38.40 -11.12 2.95
CA ALA A 14 -39.17 -10.83 1.74
C ALA A 14 -38.70 -9.54 1.06
N GLN A 15 -38.48 -8.49 1.85
CA GLN A 15 -37.93 -7.23 1.37
C GLN A 15 -36.50 -7.39 0.82
N ALA A 16 -35.61 -8.07 1.56
CA ALA A 16 -34.24 -8.31 1.13
C ALA A 16 -34.13 -9.17 -0.16
N MET A 17 -35.09 -10.07 -0.38
CA MET A 17 -35.18 -10.93 -1.56
C MET A 17 -36.04 -10.34 -2.69
N GLN A 18 -36.72 -9.21 -2.48
CA GLN A 18 -37.70 -8.65 -3.43
C GLN A 18 -38.79 -9.65 -3.84
N VAL A 19 -39.36 -10.38 -2.86
CA VAL A 19 -40.47 -11.31 -3.03
C VAL A 19 -41.62 -10.99 -2.08
N SER A 20 -42.80 -11.60 -2.29
CA SER A 20 -43.92 -11.41 -1.35
C SER A 20 -43.64 -12.04 0.02
N GLU A 21 -44.07 -11.39 1.11
CA GLU A 21 -44.01 -11.95 2.47
C GLU A 21 -44.72 -13.31 2.56
N SER A 22 -45.82 -13.48 1.81
CA SER A 22 -46.57 -14.74 1.70
C SER A 22 -45.76 -15.87 1.06
N SER A 23 -44.82 -15.57 0.17
CA SER A 23 -43.90 -16.58 -0.38
C SER A 23 -42.92 -17.06 0.68
N VAL A 24 -42.33 -16.14 1.45
CA VAL A 24 -41.41 -16.49 2.53
C VAL A 24 -42.11 -17.30 3.62
N LYS A 25 -43.33 -16.90 4.02
CA LYS A 25 -44.15 -17.68 4.96
C LYS A 25 -44.41 -19.10 4.45
N ARG A 26 -44.78 -19.25 3.17
CA ARG A 26 -44.97 -20.57 2.54
C ARG A 26 -43.70 -21.42 2.53
N TRP A 27 -42.53 -20.84 2.34
CA TRP A 27 -41.26 -21.57 2.44
C TRP A 27 -40.97 -22.04 3.86
N CYS A 28 -41.25 -21.19 4.86
CA CYS A 28 -41.14 -21.57 6.26
C CYS A 28 -42.11 -22.71 6.63
N ASP A 29 -43.36 -22.62 6.16
CA ASP A 29 -44.41 -23.59 6.49
C ASP A 29 -44.17 -24.95 5.82
N ARG A 30 -43.52 -24.96 4.65
CA ARG A 30 -43.05 -26.18 3.98
C ARG A 30 -41.72 -26.73 4.54
N GLY A 31 -41.15 -26.08 5.55
CA GLY A 31 -39.86 -26.48 6.13
C GLY A 31 -38.64 -26.21 5.24
N LEU A 32 -38.80 -25.48 4.13
CA LEU A 32 -37.69 -25.13 3.23
C LEU A 32 -36.74 -24.10 3.86
N ILE A 33 -37.28 -23.22 4.71
CA ILE A 33 -36.50 -22.33 5.55
C ILE A 33 -36.76 -22.76 7.00
N PRO A 34 -35.78 -23.35 7.70
CA PRO A 34 -35.91 -23.63 9.12
C PRO A 34 -36.26 -22.35 9.90
N THR A 35 -37.26 -22.44 10.79
CA THR A 35 -37.71 -21.29 11.60
C THR A 35 -37.80 -21.63 13.08
N ILE A 36 -37.44 -20.65 13.90
CA ILE A 36 -37.67 -20.64 15.34
C ILE A 36 -38.97 -19.86 15.57
N ARG A 37 -39.84 -20.34 16.46
CA ARG A 37 -41.02 -19.57 16.87
C ARG A 37 -40.78 -18.91 18.21
N THR A 38 -41.18 -17.65 18.33
CA THR A 38 -41.23 -16.98 19.63
C THR A 38 -42.40 -17.51 20.46
N VAL A 39 -42.44 -17.16 21.75
CA VAL A 39 -43.58 -17.47 22.65
C VAL A 39 -44.91 -16.94 22.07
N GLY A 40 -44.89 -15.81 21.38
CA GLY A 40 -46.05 -15.24 20.66
C GLY A 40 -46.33 -15.87 19.28
N GLY A 41 -45.67 -16.97 18.92
CA GLY A 41 -45.90 -17.70 17.68
C GLY A 41 -45.28 -17.09 16.41
N HIS A 42 -44.56 -15.97 16.51
CA HIS A 42 -43.93 -15.31 15.38
C HIS A 42 -42.73 -16.09 14.86
N ARG A 43 -42.64 -16.24 13.53
CA ARG A 43 -41.51 -16.91 12.85
C ARG A 43 -40.26 -16.02 12.92
N ARG A 44 -39.14 -16.63 13.29
CA ARG A 44 -37.79 -16.05 13.30
C ARG A 44 -36.87 -16.95 12.50
N ILE A 45 -36.15 -16.35 11.57
CA ILE A 45 -35.24 -17.03 10.66
C ILE A 45 -33.83 -16.56 11.00
N THR A 46 -32.94 -17.51 11.28
CA THR A 46 -31.52 -17.22 11.52
C THR A 46 -30.80 -16.97 10.20
N LEU A 47 -29.66 -16.28 10.24
CA LEU A 47 -28.83 -16.06 9.05
C LEU A 47 -28.41 -17.38 8.39
N ASP A 48 -28.02 -18.38 9.18
CA ASP A 48 -27.59 -19.71 8.71
C ASP A 48 -28.69 -20.44 7.92
N ALA A 49 -29.89 -20.57 8.51
CA ALA A 49 -31.06 -21.12 7.82
C ALA A 49 -31.40 -20.39 6.50
N LEU A 50 -31.25 -19.06 6.46
CA LEU A 50 -31.45 -18.28 5.24
C LEU A 50 -30.35 -18.59 4.20
N GLN A 51 -29.08 -18.65 4.60
CA GLN A 51 -27.95 -18.98 3.72
C GLN A 51 -28.10 -20.37 3.10
N HIS A 52 -28.48 -21.37 3.91
CA HIS A 52 -28.71 -22.73 3.43
C HIS A 52 -29.85 -22.78 2.40
N PHE A 53 -30.96 -22.09 2.67
CA PHE A 53 -32.07 -21.98 1.72
C PHE A 53 -31.64 -21.31 0.41
N LEU A 54 -30.95 -20.17 0.49
CA LEU A 54 -30.46 -19.45 -0.69
C LEU A 54 -29.53 -20.32 -1.55
N ALA A 55 -28.59 -21.03 -0.94
CA ALA A 55 -27.70 -21.96 -1.63
C ALA A 55 -28.47 -23.13 -2.27
N SER A 56 -29.37 -23.77 -1.53
CA SER A 56 -30.15 -24.92 -2.03
C SER A 56 -31.09 -24.58 -3.20
N GLN A 57 -31.52 -23.32 -3.29
CA GLN A 57 -32.42 -22.83 -4.34
C GLN A 57 -31.71 -22.03 -5.42
N ASN A 58 -30.37 -21.91 -5.36
CA ASN A 58 -29.56 -21.06 -6.22
C ASN A 58 -30.10 -19.61 -6.33
N ARG A 59 -30.40 -19.00 -5.17
CA ARG A 59 -30.94 -17.64 -5.03
C ARG A 59 -29.95 -16.73 -4.32
N SER A 60 -30.06 -15.42 -4.60
CA SER A 60 -29.27 -14.37 -3.93
C SER A 60 -30.20 -13.32 -3.31
N LEU A 61 -29.69 -12.56 -2.33
CA LEU A 61 -30.38 -11.38 -1.80
C LEU A 61 -30.18 -10.21 -2.76
N SER A 62 -31.27 -9.54 -3.12
CA SER A 62 -31.22 -8.33 -3.96
C SER A 62 -30.88 -7.08 -3.14
N GLN A 63 -31.27 -7.07 -1.87
CA GLN A 63 -31.07 -5.96 -0.93
C GLN A 63 -30.57 -6.49 0.44
N PRO A 64 -29.32 -7.00 0.50
CA PRO A 64 -28.74 -7.54 1.75
C PRO A 64 -28.70 -6.51 2.90
N GLU A 65 -28.62 -5.21 2.59
CA GLU A 65 -28.60 -4.11 3.55
C GLU A 65 -29.86 -4.04 4.44
N VAL A 66 -31.00 -4.52 3.95
CA VAL A 66 -32.26 -4.61 4.72
C VAL A 66 -32.12 -5.53 5.94
N LEU A 67 -31.22 -6.51 5.85
CA LEU A 67 -30.89 -7.43 6.94
C LEU A 67 -29.68 -6.96 7.77
N GLY A 68 -29.18 -5.75 7.52
CA GLY A 68 -27.93 -5.24 8.09
C GLY A 68 -26.68 -5.98 7.58
N LEU A 69 -26.78 -6.67 6.45
CA LEU A 69 -25.64 -7.34 5.83
C LEU A 69 -24.89 -6.36 4.92
N PRO A 70 -23.56 -6.49 4.79
CA PRO A 70 -22.78 -5.61 3.93
C PRO A 70 -23.15 -5.82 2.46
N VAL A 71 -23.30 -4.73 1.72
CA VAL A 71 -23.39 -4.76 0.25
C VAL A 71 -21.97 -4.88 -0.29
N LEU A 72 -21.64 -6.01 -0.89
CA LEU A 72 -20.33 -6.19 -1.50
C LEU A 72 -20.33 -5.53 -2.89
N PRO A 73 -19.34 -4.69 -3.24
CA PRO A 73 -19.29 -4.06 -4.55
C PRO A 73 -19.20 -5.13 -5.64
N PRO A 74 -20.04 -5.06 -6.69
CA PRO A 74 -20.11 -6.09 -7.73
C PRO A 74 -18.88 -6.10 -8.65
N ASN A 75 -18.13 -4.99 -8.70
CA ASN A 75 -17.00 -4.78 -9.61
C ASN A 75 -15.64 -4.97 -8.94
N ARG A 76 -15.47 -6.01 -8.11
CA ARG A 76 -14.13 -6.40 -7.66
C ARG A 76 -13.38 -6.95 -8.84
N ARG A 77 -12.39 -6.21 -9.33
CA ARG A 77 -11.49 -6.70 -10.38
C ARG A 77 -10.14 -7.03 -9.75
N THR A 78 -9.61 -8.19 -10.15
CA THR A 78 -8.18 -8.50 -9.98
C THR A 78 -7.39 -8.14 -11.23
N GLN A 79 -8.07 -7.73 -12.32
CA GLN A 79 -7.43 -7.27 -13.54
C GLN A 79 -7.36 -5.75 -13.54
N ILE A 80 -6.15 -5.21 -13.43
CA ILE A 80 -5.87 -3.76 -13.35
C ILE A 80 -5.21 -3.33 -14.66
N GLY A 81 -6.03 -2.95 -15.64
CA GLY A 81 -5.59 -2.68 -17.01
C GLY A 81 -4.66 -1.48 -17.21
N ASN A 82 -4.35 -1.19 -18.48
CA ASN A 82 -3.52 -0.07 -18.95
C ASN A 82 -2.03 -0.15 -18.53
N ALA A 83 -1.44 -1.34 -18.51
CA ALA A 83 0.02 -1.46 -18.54
C ALA A 83 0.50 -1.57 -19.99
N SER A 84 1.61 -0.92 -20.32
CA SER A 84 2.21 -0.97 -21.65
C SER A 84 3.04 -2.24 -21.87
N ASP A 85 3.61 -2.80 -20.79
CA ASP A 85 4.39 -4.03 -20.81
C ASP A 85 3.55 -5.22 -20.30
N PRO A 86 3.52 -6.37 -21.01
CA PRO A 86 2.82 -7.57 -20.55
C PRO A 86 3.24 -8.06 -19.16
N LEU A 87 4.51 -7.94 -18.77
CA LEU A 87 4.99 -8.34 -17.44
C LEU A 87 4.48 -7.38 -16.35
N GLN A 88 4.38 -6.09 -16.66
CA GLN A 88 3.76 -5.12 -15.76
C GLN A 88 2.27 -5.42 -15.57
N GLN A 89 1.55 -5.74 -16.65
CA GLN A 89 0.15 -6.15 -16.58
C GLN A 89 -0.01 -7.39 -15.70
N GLU A 90 0.81 -8.41 -15.92
CA GLU A 90 0.77 -9.65 -15.15
C GLU A 90 1.10 -9.40 -13.66
N PHE A 91 2.07 -8.52 -13.37
CA PHE A 91 2.43 -8.17 -12.00
C PHE A 91 1.29 -7.44 -11.28
N ARG A 92 0.66 -6.46 -11.95
CA ARG A 92 -0.52 -5.74 -11.43
C ARG A 92 -1.64 -6.70 -11.06
N ASP A 93 -1.94 -7.63 -11.96
CA ASP A 93 -3.05 -8.57 -11.77
C ASP A 93 -2.77 -9.56 -10.64
N SER A 94 -1.52 -10.05 -10.58
CA SER A 94 -1.04 -10.93 -9.51
C SER A 94 -1.09 -10.23 -8.15
N LEU A 95 -0.66 -8.97 -8.08
CA LEU A 95 -0.68 -8.19 -6.86
C LEU A 95 -2.11 -7.91 -6.39
N ALA A 96 -3.02 -7.57 -7.32
CA ALA A 96 -4.42 -7.32 -7.01
C ALA A 96 -5.14 -8.60 -6.55
N ALA A 97 -4.76 -9.77 -7.08
CA ALA A 97 -5.21 -11.08 -6.62
C ALA A 97 -4.60 -11.50 -5.28
N GLY A 98 -3.45 -10.92 -4.89
CA GLY A 98 -2.71 -11.27 -3.69
C GLY A 98 -1.77 -12.47 -3.87
N ASP A 99 -1.42 -12.81 -5.11
CA ASP A 99 -0.47 -13.88 -5.42
C ASP A 99 0.98 -13.39 -5.27
N GLU A 100 1.42 -13.29 -4.01
CA GLU A 100 2.77 -12.83 -3.66
C GLU A 100 3.87 -13.71 -4.28
N ARG A 101 3.62 -15.02 -4.42
CA ARG A 101 4.57 -15.93 -5.06
C ARG A 101 4.76 -15.56 -6.53
N ARG A 102 3.67 -15.33 -7.28
CA ARG A 102 3.76 -14.90 -8.67
C ARG A 102 4.44 -13.54 -8.80
N CYS A 103 4.15 -12.58 -7.92
CA CYS A 103 4.85 -11.29 -7.89
C CYS A 103 6.37 -11.45 -7.72
N ARG A 104 6.79 -12.35 -6.81
CA ARG A 104 8.21 -12.67 -6.61
C ARG A 104 8.87 -13.27 -7.85
N ASP A 105 8.21 -14.22 -8.50
CA ASP A 105 8.70 -14.84 -9.74
C ASP A 105 8.88 -13.79 -10.86
N LEU A 106 7.96 -12.83 -10.96
CA LEU A 106 8.02 -11.76 -11.95
C LEU A 106 9.15 -10.75 -11.67
N LEU A 107 9.40 -10.40 -10.41
CA LEU A 107 10.56 -9.60 -10.03
C LEU A 107 11.87 -10.33 -10.36
N ALA A 108 11.97 -11.62 -10.05
CA ALA A 108 13.13 -12.42 -10.41
C ALA A 108 13.39 -12.43 -11.92
N ARG A 109 12.34 -12.58 -12.74
CA ARG A 109 12.46 -12.52 -14.21
C ARG A 109 13.02 -11.19 -14.73
N ARG A 110 12.72 -10.05 -14.09
CA ARG A 110 13.31 -8.76 -14.46
C ARG A 110 14.79 -8.70 -14.12
N ILE A 111 15.16 -9.23 -12.96
CA ILE A 111 16.54 -9.30 -12.50
C ILE A 111 17.36 -10.24 -13.40
N ASP A 112 16.83 -11.42 -13.72
CA ASP A 112 17.45 -12.38 -14.65
C ASP A 112 17.62 -11.81 -16.07
N ALA A 113 16.76 -10.86 -16.45
CA ALA A 113 16.87 -10.11 -17.71
C ALA A 113 17.90 -8.96 -17.66
N GLY A 114 18.64 -8.81 -16.55
CA GLY A 114 19.73 -7.85 -16.40
C GLY A 114 19.37 -6.54 -15.70
N MET A 115 18.13 -6.35 -15.24
CA MET A 115 17.80 -5.21 -14.40
C MET A 115 18.43 -5.36 -13.02
N THR A 116 18.79 -4.23 -12.41
CA THR A 116 19.12 -4.24 -10.99
C THR A 116 17.87 -4.50 -10.12
N ARG A 117 18.03 -4.78 -8.83
CA ARG A 117 16.90 -5.00 -7.91
C ARG A 117 16.07 -3.74 -7.77
N SER A 118 16.69 -2.57 -7.65
CA SER A 118 15.93 -1.31 -7.58
C SER A 118 15.22 -1.00 -8.89
N GLU A 119 15.83 -1.31 -10.04
CA GLU A 119 15.19 -1.14 -11.35
C GLU A 119 14.00 -2.08 -11.55
N ALA A 120 14.12 -3.35 -11.14
CA ALA A 120 13.03 -4.31 -11.19
C ALA A 120 11.85 -3.89 -10.28
N ALA A 121 12.17 -3.42 -9.06
CA ALA A 121 11.18 -2.87 -8.13
C ALA A 121 10.51 -1.62 -8.71
N GLU A 122 11.26 -0.66 -9.24
CA GLU A 122 10.71 0.54 -9.89
C GLU A 122 9.84 0.17 -11.09
N ASN A 123 10.28 -0.78 -11.92
CA ASN A 123 9.58 -1.20 -13.12
C ASN A 123 8.22 -1.86 -12.82
N LEU A 124 8.13 -2.70 -11.79
CA LEU A 124 6.93 -3.49 -11.50
C LEU A 124 6.09 -2.91 -10.36
N ILE A 125 6.72 -2.58 -9.23
CA ILE A 125 6.02 -2.12 -8.02
C ILE A 125 5.49 -0.70 -8.22
N THR A 126 6.32 0.24 -8.66
CA THR A 126 5.87 1.64 -8.87
C THR A 126 4.76 1.69 -9.92
N ASP A 127 4.91 0.95 -11.01
CA ASP A 127 3.88 0.83 -12.04
C ASP A 127 2.56 0.27 -11.48
N ALA A 128 2.63 -0.78 -10.66
CA ALA A 128 1.46 -1.36 -10.03
C ALA A 128 0.78 -0.42 -9.03
N MET A 129 1.55 0.32 -8.21
CA MET A 129 1.01 1.30 -7.28
C MET A 129 0.30 2.45 -8.01
N HIS A 130 0.83 2.92 -9.14
CA HIS A 130 0.13 3.88 -9.99
C HIS A 130 -1.15 3.30 -10.61
N GLY A 131 -1.11 2.02 -11.04
CA GLY A 131 -2.30 1.30 -11.49
C GLY A 131 -3.38 1.20 -10.42
N PHE A 132 -2.98 0.87 -9.19
CA PHE A 132 -3.86 0.75 -8.02
C PHE A 132 -4.51 2.09 -7.68
N GLY A 133 -3.75 3.19 -7.69
CA GLY A 133 -4.28 4.53 -7.47
C GLY A 133 -5.42 4.87 -8.45
N ARG A 134 -5.19 4.67 -9.75
CA ARG A 134 -6.23 4.90 -10.78
C ARG A 134 -7.44 3.97 -10.63
N ALA A 135 -7.21 2.70 -10.33
CA ALA A 135 -8.29 1.73 -10.14
C ALA A 135 -9.14 2.04 -8.90
N TRP A 136 -8.52 2.54 -7.84
CA TRP A 136 -9.20 3.00 -6.64
C TRP A 136 -10.05 4.24 -6.91
N GLU A 137 -9.51 5.25 -7.61
CA GLU A 137 -10.26 6.44 -8.05
C GLU A 137 -11.50 6.08 -8.90
N CYS A 138 -11.41 4.99 -9.67
CA CYS A 138 -12.49 4.48 -10.51
C CYS A 138 -13.41 3.47 -9.80
N ASN A 139 -13.24 3.24 -8.49
CA ASN A 139 -14.01 2.29 -7.68
C ASN A 139 -13.97 0.84 -8.24
N GLN A 140 -12.84 0.46 -8.83
CA GLN A 140 -12.57 -0.87 -9.41
C GLN A 140 -11.70 -1.75 -8.51
N LEU A 141 -11.10 -1.17 -7.48
CA LEU A 141 -10.27 -1.82 -6.47
C LEU A 141 -10.83 -1.52 -5.08
N ASP A 142 -11.10 -2.57 -4.29
CA ASP A 142 -11.53 -2.42 -2.90
C ASP A 142 -10.35 -1.98 -2.02
N VAL A 143 -10.64 -1.29 -0.91
CA VAL A 143 -9.63 -0.81 0.04
C VAL A 143 -8.77 -1.95 0.56
N TYR A 144 -9.35 -3.12 0.85
CA TYR A 144 -8.54 -4.24 1.36
C TYR A 144 -7.53 -4.75 0.30
N GLN A 145 -7.85 -4.66 -0.99
CA GLN A 145 -6.95 -5.10 -2.06
C GLN A 145 -5.77 -4.14 -2.20
N GLU A 146 -6.02 -2.83 -2.09
CA GLU A 146 -4.96 -1.81 -2.06
C GLU A 146 -4.03 -2.05 -0.87
N ARG A 147 -4.58 -2.17 0.34
CA ARG A 147 -3.79 -2.37 1.57
C ARG A 147 -2.95 -3.64 1.50
N ARG A 148 -3.57 -4.76 1.10
CA ARG A 148 -2.86 -6.02 0.90
C ARG A 148 -1.77 -5.91 -0.15
N GLY A 149 -2.01 -5.20 -1.26
CA GLY A 149 -1.01 -5.00 -2.31
C GLY A 149 0.18 -4.18 -1.83
N CYS A 150 -0.05 -3.12 -1.06
CA CYS A 150 1.01 -2.36 -0.39
C CYS A 150 1.83 -3.23 0.56
N ASP A 151 1.17 -4.05 1.39
CA ASP A 151 1.85 -4.97 2.31
C ASP A 151 2.70 -6.02 1.57
N ILE A 152 2.18 -6.60 0.48
CA ILE A 152 2.92 -7.53 -0.37
C ILE A 152 4.13 -6.81 -0.99
N ALA A 153 3.94 -5.62 -1.56
CA ALA A 153 5.00 -4.85 -2.17
C ALA A 153 6.13 -4.51 -1.17
N MET A 154 5.79 -4.15 0.06
CA MET A 154 6.77 -3.92 1.13
C MET A 154 7.58 -5.18 1.44
N ARG A 155 6.93 -6.35 1.58
CA ARG A 155 7.63 -7.63 1.79
C ARG A 155 8.56 -7.96 0.63
N LEU A 156 8.11 -7.76 -0.61
CA LEU A 156 8.95 -7.98 -1.79
C LEU A 156 10.20 -7.09 -1.80
N ILE A 157 10.07 -5.81 -1.43
CA ILE A 157 11.23 -4.89 -1.33
C ILE A 157 12.20 -5.37 -0.23
N TYR A 158 11.69 -5.76 0.93
CA TYR A 158 12.55 -6.27 2.00
C TYR A 158 13.22 -7.60 1.65
N ASP A 159 12.55 -8.45 0.90
CA ASP A 159 13.12 -9.70 0.41
C ASP A 159 14.24 -9.42 -0.60
N LEU A 160 14.03 -8.50 -1.56
CA LEU A 160 15.09 -8.04 -2.47
C LEU A 160 16.28 -7.48 -1.68
N ARG A 161 16.00 -6.70 -0.63
CA ARG A 161 17.02 -6.12 0.24
C ARG A 161 17.82 -7.20 0.98
N SER A 162 17.15 -8.25 1.48
CA SER A 162 17.76 -9.33 2.27
C SER A 162 18.69 -10.22 1.44
N GLN A 163 18.49 -10.27 0.13
CA GLN A 163 19.31 -11.03 -0.81
C GLN A 163 20.60 -10.31 -1.21
N MET A 164 20.76 -9.04 -0.82
CA MET A 164 21.99 -8.30 -1.08
C MET A 164 23.02 -8.59 0.01
N PRO A 165 24.32 -8.64 -0.35
CA PRO A 165 25.37 -8.73 0.65
C PRO A 165 25.33 -7.52 1.58
N ASP A 166 25.79 -7.71 2.82
CA ASP A 166 25.96 -6.57 3.71
C ASP A 166 27.01 -5.60 3.18
N PRO A 167 26.79 -4.29 3.34
CA PRO A 167 27.76 -3.29 2.91
C PRO A 167 29.06 -3.46 3.73
N PRO A 168 30.23 -3.20 3.12
CA PRO A 168 31.51 -3.23 3.83
C PRO A 168 31.51 -2.32 5.07
N ALA A 169 32.32 -2.65 6.08
CA ALA A 169 32.37 -1.88 7.33
C ALA A 169 32.66 -0.38 7.15
N GLY A 170 33.43 -0.02 6.11
CA GLY A 170 33.75 1.37 5.75
C GLY A 170 32.79 2.01 4.74
N ALA A 171 31.67 1.37 4.41
CA ALA A 171 30.70 1.95 3.49
C ALA A 171 30.07 3.22 4.09
N PRO A 172 29.91 4.29 3.30
CA PRO A 172 29.32 5.52 3.80
C PRO A 172 27.86 5.28 4.17
N VAL A 173 27.46 5.90 5.27
CA VAL A 173 26.14 5.86 5.87
C VAL A 173 25.21 6.80 5.13
N ALA A 174 24.03 6.28 4.79
CA ALA A 174 22.92 7.09 4.36
C ALA A 174 21.72 6.81 5.26
N ILE A 175 20.96 7.85 5.61
CA ILE A 175 19.69 7.69 6.34
C ILE A 175 18.59 8.52 5.68
N GLY A 176 17.34 8.11 5.86
CA GLY A 176 16.22 8.91 5.40
C GLY A 176 14.88 8.27 5.58
N GLY A 177 13.82 9.00 5.25
CA GLY A 177 12.45 8.63 5.56
C GLY A 177 11.44 9.50 4.83
N SER A 178 10.17 9.34 5.16
CA SER A 178 9.15 10.35 4.83
C SER A 178 8.89 11.28 6.02
N PRO A 179 8.57 12.56 5.76
CA PRO A 179 8.33 13.55 6.80
C PRO A 179 7.02 13.28 7.55
N GLU A 180 6.88 13.91 8.72
CA GLU A 180 5.65 13.88 9.51
C GLU A 180 4.39 14.15 8.67
N GLY A 181 3.37 13.33 8.87
CA GLY A 181 2.11 13.42 8.13
C GLY A 181 2.13 12.74 6.76
N ASP A 182 3.29 12.24 6.31
CA ASP A 182 3.41 11.44 5.09
C ASP A 182 3.46 9.94 5.42
N PRO A 183 2.38 9.18 5.18
CA PRO A 183 2.29 7.76 5.58
C PRO A 183 2.94 6.79 4.57
N TYR A 184 3.48 7.25 3.45
CA TYR A 184 3.89 6.36 2.36
C TYR A 184 5.26 5.70 2.62
N GLN A 185 5.23 4.41 2.95
CA GLN A 185 6.43 3.61 3.28
C GLN A 185 7.18 3.06 2.06
N LEU A 186 6.46 2.70 0.98
CA LEU A 186 7.05 2.09 -0.21
C LEU A 186 8.16 2.95 -0.85
N PRO A 187 7.97 4.27 -1.07
CA PRO A 187 8.99 5.10 -1.70
C PRO A 187 10.32 5.11 -0.93
N THR A 188 10.27 5.31 0.40
CA THR A 188 11.50 5.34 1.22
C THR A 188 12.19 3.98 1.29
N ALA A 189 11.43 2.88 1.29
CA ALA A 189 12.00 1.53 1.25
C ALA A 189 12.71 1.24 -0.09
N MET A 190 12.16 1.73 -1.21
CA MET A 190 12.83 1.62 -2.52
C MET A 190 14.10 2.48 -2.60
N VAL A 191 14.11 3.66 -1.98
CA VAL A 191 15.33 4.49 -1.88
C VAL A 191 16.42 3.76 -1.09
N GLU A 192 16.09 3.15 0.04
CA GLU A 192 17.06 2.34 0.79
C GLU A 192 17.62 1.19 -0.06
N LEU A 193 16.75 0.43 -0.76
CA LEU A 193 17.16 -0.64 -1.66
C LEU A 193 18.16 -0.14 -2.72
N ALA A 194 17.83 0.97 -3.38
CA ALA A 194 18.65 1.56 -4.43
C ALA A 194 20.02 2.06 -3.92
N LEU A 195 20.05 2.70 -2.75
CA LEU A 195 21.31 3.17 -2.16
C LEU A 195 22.21 2.02 -1.72
N ARG A 196 21.65 0.96 -1.12
CA ARG A 196 22.43 -0.23 -0.77
C ARG A 196 23.01 -0.93 -2.01
N GLU A 197 22.27 -0.95 -3.11
CA GLU A 197 22.72 -1.53 -4.37
C GLU A 197 23.95 -0.82 -4.96
N VAL A 198 24.06 0.50 -4.78
CA VAL A 198 25.29 1.27 -5.12
C VAL A 198 26.29 1.37 -3.98
N GLY A 199 26.15 0.53 -2.95
CA GLY A 199 27.16 0.28 -1.92
C GLY A 199 27.18 1.29 -0.78
N TRP A 200 26.06 1.93 -0.48
CA TRP A 200 25.87 2.68 0.76
C TRP A 200 25.38 1.77 1.89
N ARG A 201 25.76 2.11 3.13
CA ARG A 201 25.11 1.61 4.33
C ARG A 201 23.84 2.43 4.59
N ALA A 202 22.84 2.23 3.74
CA ALA A 202 21.59 2.97 3.81
C ALA A 202 20.60 2.34 4.81
N THR A 203 19.91 3.18 5.58
CA THR A 203 18.88 2.78 6.55
C THR A 203 17.64 3.67 6.42
N SER A 204 16.49 3.10 6.06
CA SER A 204 15.23 3.83 6.13
C SER A 204 14.78 3.98 7.58
N LEU A 205 14.47 5.21 7.98
CA LEU A 205 13.86 5.57 9.26
C LEU A 205 12.34 5.29 9.27
N GLY A 206 11.79 4.83 8.15
CA GLY A 206 10.37 4.57 7.98
C GLY A 206 9.59 5.79 7.48
N ALA A 207 8.29 5.82 7.78
CA ALA A 207 7.36 6.83 7.31
C ALA A 207 6.79 7.68 8.45
N SER A 208 6.34 8.89 8.11
CA SER A 208 5.77 9.87 9.02
C SER A 208 6.69 10.21 10.19
N VAL A 209 7.99 10.40 9.91
CA VAL A 209 9.00 10.67 10.93
C VAL A 209 9.01 12.17 11.26
N PRO A 210 8.83 12.56 12.55
CA PRO A 210 8.95 13.96 12.98
C PRO A 210 10.30 14.57 12.60
N MET A 211 10.31 15.84 12.19
CA MET A 211 11.56 16.50 11.75
C MET A 211 12.63 16.56 12.85
N ASP A 212 12.24 16.72 14.11
CA ASP A 212 13.18 16.70 15.23
C ASP A 212 13.81 15.31 15.42
N SER A 213 13.08 14.24 15.09
CA SER A 213 13.62 12.87 15.08
C SER A 213 14.57 12.63 13.91
N PHE A 214 14.38 13.30 12.76
CA PHE A 214 15.39 13.30 11.70
C PHE A 214 16.69 13.97 12.14
N VAL A 215 16.60 15.10 12.85
CA VAL A 215 17.79 15.78 13.42
C VAL A 215 18.51 14.87 14.40
N GLN A 216 17.77 14.21 15.30
CA GLN A 216 18.35 13.24 16.23
C GLN A 216 19.02 12.08 15.49
N ALA A 217 18.37 11.51 14.48
CA ALA A 217 18.95 10.43 13.68
C ALA A 217 20.22 10.89 12.92
N ALA A 218 20.25 12.11 12.39
CA ALA A 218 21.44 12.65 11.75
C ALA A 218 22.60 12.78 12.74
N HIS A 219 22.33 13.19 13.98
CA HIS A 219 23.33 13.20 15.05
C HIS A 219 23.83 11.78 15.37
N ASP A 220 22.92 10.84 15.64
CA ASP A 220 23.25 9.49 16.11
C ASP A 220 24.00 8.66 15.07
N TYR A 221 23.64 8.81 13.79
CA TYR A 221 24.23 8.03 12.71
C TYR A 221 25.42 8.73 12.04
N SER A 222 25.58 10.05 12.22
CA SER A 222 26.58 10.86 11.53
C SER A 222 26.69 10.53 10.02
N PRO A 223 25.57 10.64 9.28
CA PRO A 223 25.49 10.15 7.91
C PRO A 223 26.32 11.01 6.95
N GLN A 224 26.77 10.41 5.85
CA GLN A 224 27.37 11.12 4.72
C GLN A 224 26.33 11.47 3.63
N LEU A 225 25.08 11.05 3.81
CA LEU A 225 23.95 11.40 2.93
C LEU A 225 22.64 11.30 3.72
N VAL A 226 21.77 12.29 3.56
CA VAL A 226 20.39 12.23 4.05
C VAL A 226 19.44 12.26 2.87
N TRP A 227 18.39 11.44 2.89
CA TRP A 227 17.29 11.56 1.94
C TRP A 227 15.95 11.85 2.60
N MET A 228 15.07 12.51 1.86
CA MET A 228 13.68 12.71 2.26
C MET A 228 12.75 12.38 1.08
N SER A 229 11.85 11.42 1.29
CA SER A 229 10.82 11.05 0.31
C SER A 229 9.49 11.68 0.70
N VAL A 230 8.99 12.58 -0.14
CA VAL A 230 7.82 13.43 0.14
C VAL A 230 6.71 13.14 -0.88
N SER A 231 5.79 12.29 -0.49
CA SER A 231 4.57 11.93 -1.23
C SER A 231 3.37 12.81 -0.89
N VAL A 232 3.28 13.35 0.33
CA VAL A 232 2.17 14.23 0.76
C VAL A 232 2.67 15.35 1.67
N VAL A 233 2.10 16.54 1.51
CA VAL A 233 2.31 17.69 2.39
C VAL A 233 0.96 18.29 2.74
N ALA A 234 0.55 18.20 4.01
CA ALA A 234 -0.72 18.74 4.47
C ALA A 234 -0.65 20.26 4.76
N ASP A 235 0.43 20.70 5.41
CA ASP A 235 0.71 22.11 5.71
C ASP A 235 2.07 22.50 5.10
N ALA A 236 2.02 23.20 3.97
CA ALA A 236 3.23 23.60 3.24
C ALA A 236 4.09 24.61 4.02
N ALA A 237 3.49 25.49 4.83
CA ALA A 237 4.26 26.49 5.56
C ALA A 237 5.04 25.85 6.71
N ASN A 238 4.38 25.00 7.49
CA ASN A 238 5.03 24.26 8.57
C ASN A 238 6.08 23.30 8.03
N PHE A 239 5.77 22.55 6.97
CA PHE A 239 6.72 21.64 6.32
C PHE A 239 7.99 22.37 5.85
N VAL A 240 7.85 23.51 5.15
CA VAL A 240 9.01 24.31 4.71
C VAL A 240 9.85 24.76 5.90
N ALA A 241 9.23 25.32 6.93
CA ALA A 241 9.96 25.80 8.10
C ALA A 241 10.73 24.67 8.80
N ALA A 242 10.11 23.49 8.94
CA ALA A 242 10.73 22.34 9.58
C ALA A 242 11.83 21.69 8.72
N GLN A 243 11.65 21.63 7.40
CA GLN A 243 12.64 21.11 6.45
C GLN A 243 13.88 22.01 6.38
N VAL A 244 13.70 23.33 6.43
CA VAL A 244 14.83 24.28 6.50
C VAL A 244 15.62 24.11 7.79
N ARG A 245 14.95 23.94 8.94
CA ARG A 245 15.64 23.66 10.22
C ARG A 245 16.43 22.36 10.17
N LEU A 246 15.88 21.30 9.56
CA LEU A 246 16.61 20.06 9.35
C LEU A 246 17.87 20.29 8.50
N ALA A 247 17.74 20.98 7.37
CA ALA A 247 18.86 21.28 6.48
C ALA A 247 19.97 22.11 7.17
N GLU A 248 19.58 23.04 8.05
CA GLU A 248 20.53 23.81 8.87
C GLU A 248 21.21 22.93 9.93
N ALA A 249 20.48 22.00 10.56
CA ALA A 249 21.01 21.12 11.59
C ALA A 249 22.00 20.07 11.06
N ILE A 250 21.77 19.53 9.87
CA ILE A 250 22.70 18.57 9.22
C ILE A 250 23.96 19.27 8.66
N GLY A 251 23.87 20.58 8.40
CA GLY A 251 24.95 21.39 7.85
C GLY A 251 25.21 21.18 6.35
N GLU A 252 26.06 22.03 5.76
CA GLU A 252 26.31 22.06 4.31
C GLU A 252 27.17 20.89 3.81
N ASN A 253 27.85 20.18 4.71
CA ASN A 253 28.76 19.09 4.38
C ASN A 253 28.05 17.74 4.14
N VAL A 254 26.77 17.64 4.53
CA VAL A 254 25.98 16.41 4.37
C VAL A 254 24.93 16.66 3.29
N PRO A 255 25.06 16.03 2.11
CA PRO A 255 24.07 16.14 1.05
C PRO A 255 22.68 15.73 1.51
N LEU A 256 21.70 16.62 1.28
CA LEU A 256 20.28 16.33 1.48
C LEU A 256 19.60 16.15 0.11
N LEU A 257 19.25 14.91 -0.20
CA LEU A 257 18.51 14.55 -1.40
C LEU A 257 17.01 14.54 -1.10
N ILE A 258 16.22 15.22 -1.90
CA ILE A 258 14.76 15.20 -1.77
C ILE A 258 14.12 14.67 -3.04
N GLY A 259 12.98 14.00 -2.90
CA GLY A 259 12.19 13.53 -4.04
C GLY A 259 10.77 13.19 -3.62
N GLY A 260 9.93 12.87 -4.59
CA GLY A 260 8.55 12.46 -4.36
C GLY A 260 7.51 13.44 -4.91
N ARG A 261 6.31 12.90 -5.13
CA ARG A 261 5.27 13.55 -5.94
C ARG A 261 4.73 14.87 -5.39
N ALA A 262 4.91 15.15 -4.09
CA ALA A 262 4.40 16.39 -3.49
C ALA A 262 5.35 17.58 -3.68
N LEU A 263 6.57 17.37 -4.18
CA LEU A 263 7.56 18.42 -4.40
C LEU A 263 7.32 19.17 -5.71
N SER A 264 6.29 20.01 -5.74
CA SER A 264 5.94 20.83 -6.90
C SER A 264 6.91 21.99 -7.14
N ASP A 265 6.82 22.61 -8.32
CA ASP A 265 7.57 23.83 -8.69
C ASP A 265 7.30 25.03 -7.77
N GLN A 266 6.20 25.01 -7.01
CA GLN A 266 5.88 26.05 -6.02
C GLN A 266 6.51 25.76 -4.66
N LEU A 267 6.66 24.48 -4.30
CA LEU A 267 7.17 24.08 -3.00
C LEU A 267 8.70 24.02 -2.99
N ARG A 268 9.31 23.41 -4.02
CA ARG A 268 10.76 23.18 -4.10
C ARG A 268 11.60 24.44 -3.88
N PRO A 269 11.32 25.60 -4.51
CA PRO A 269 12.15 26.80 -4.34
C PRO A 269 12.22 27.35 -2.91
N ARG A 270 11.34 26.88 -2.03
CA ARG A 270 11.26 27.32 -0.62
C ARG A 270 12.04 26.40 0.33
N LEU A 271 12.52 25.25 -0.16
CA LEU A 271 13.22 24.23 0.62
C LEU A 271 14.74 24.43 0.51
N ARG A 272 15.49 23.88 1.47
CA ARG A 272 16.96 23.82 1.42
C ARG A 272 17.42 22.38 1.21
N TYR A 273 18.02 22.08 0.08
CA TYR A 273 18.44 20.73 -0.28
C TYR A 273 19.61 20.79 -1.25
N THR A 274 20.35 19.69 -1.38
CA THR A 274 21.49 19.59 -2.30
C THR A 274 21.04 19.24 -3.71
N ALA A 275 20.13 18.28 -3.86
CA ALA A 275 19.55 17.94 -5.15
C ALA A 275 18.12 17.38 -5.02
N HIS A 276 17.32 17.60 -6.08
CA HIS A 276 16.01 17.01 -6.26
C HIS A 276 16.13 15.80 -7.20
N CYS A 277 15.56 14.66 -6.81
CA CYS A 277 15.56 13.44 -7.61
C CYS A 277 14.15 13.14 -8.13
N ASP A 278 13.96 13.17 -9.46
CA ASP A 278 12.67 12.90 -10.10
C ASP A 278 12.29 11.40 -10.14
N GLY A 279 13.26 10.52 -9.88
CA GLY A 279 13.08 9.07 -9.86
C GLY A 279 14.28 8.35 -9.24
N LEU A 280 14.17 7.03 -9.07
CA LEU A 280 15.23 6.26 -8.40
C LEU A 280 16.53 6.24 -9.22
N ARG A 281 16.44 6.18 -10.55
CA ARG A 281 17.62 6.24 -11.41
C ARG A 281 18.48 7.48 -11.17
N HIS A 282 17.87 8.67 -11.12
CA HIS A 282 18.59 9.91 -10.87
C HIS A 282 19.24 9.91 -9.48
N LEU A 283 18.54 9.40 -8.46
CA LEU A 283 19.08 9.23 -7.11
C LEU A 283 20.29 8.28 -7.08
N VAL A 284 20.20 7.14 -7.77
CA VAL A 284 21.27 6.14 -7.90
C VAL A 284 22.53 6.74 -8.54
N GLU A 285 22.37 7.47 -9.63
CA GLU A 285 23.47 8.13 -10.34
C GLU A 285 24.19 9.17 -9.45
N LEU A 286 23.44 10.05 -8.78
CA LEU A 286 23.98 11.03 -7.85
C LEU A 286 24.70 10.37 -6.67
N ALA A 287 24.06 9.39 -6.03
CA ALA A 287 24.61 8.69 -4.88
C ALA A 287 25.88 7.89 -5.23
N ALA A 288 25.95 7.29 -6.42
CA ALA A 288 27.14 6.61 -6.90
C ALA A 288 28.31 7.60 -7.08
N MET A 289 28.06 8.77 -7.68
CA MET A 289 29.07 9.83 -7.84
C MET A 289 29.56 10.37 -6.48
N MET A 290 28.64 10.64 -5.55
CA MET A 290 28.99 11.10 -4.20
C MET A 290 29.87 10.09 -3.47
N ARG A 291 29.56 8.80 -3.56
CA ARG A 291 30.35 7.73 -2.94
C ARG A 291 31.78 7.67 -3.49
N LEU A 292 31.94 7.80 -4.80
CA LEU A 292 33.27 7.80 -5.45
C LEU A 292 34.14 8.98 -4.96
N ASN A 293 33.54 10.13 -4.68
CA ASN A 293 34.25 11.29 -4.15
C ASN A 293 34.65 11.11 -2.68
N LEU A 294 33.83 10.43 -1.87
CA LEU A 294 34.17 10.11 -0.48
C LEU A 294 35.38 9.17 -0.37
N GLY A 295 35.56 8.25 -1.31
CA GLY A 295 36.70 7.33 -1.32
C GLY A 295 38.02 7.92 -1.83
N ARG A 296 38.03 9.19 -2.26
CA ARG A 296 39.23 9.90 -2.76
C ARG A 296 39.88 10.81 -1.73
N ASN A 297 39.21 11.08 -0.60
CA ASN A 297 39.72 11.86 0.53
C ASN A 297 40.14 10.94 1.67
#